data_AF-A0A7J0ECI0-F1
#
_entry.id   AF-A0A7J0ECI0-F1
#
_cell.length_a   1.000
_cell.length_b   1.000
_cell.length_c   1.000
_cell.angle_alpha   90.00
_cell.angle_beta   90.00
_cell.angle_gamma   90.00
#
_symmetry.space_group_name_H-M   'P 1'
#
loop_
_entity.id
_entity.type
_entity.pdbx_description
1 polymer ?
#
loop_
_entity_poly.entity_id
_entity_poly.type
_entity_poly.pdbx_seq_one_letter_code
_entity_poly.pdbx_strand_id
1 'polypeptide(L)'
;MTINGKKHLNHFSLNYPNVAIIDPPDAVERIHNRVSMLQVVNGLKIPSHNENFSIPKQIVIYDCESLSDPSNTNTLQFPVIAKPLVANGSATSHQLLVVFNTDGLNGLKSPLILQEFVNHGGVVFKVYVVGEFVQCVKRPSLPDISEEELGTLGGLLPFSQISDLTSQGHDTMHIEKAEMPPSSFVHDIANGLRRAMKLNLFNFDMIRDTSAGNRYLVIDINYFPGYAKLPSYETALTDFFWEIVHKKPSEAASLEIKECQDSSSDGRGPQLP
;
A
#
# COMPACT_ATOMS: atom_id res chain seq x y z
N MET A 1 3.69 -5.54 -15.85
CA MET A 1 3.23 -6.06 -17.16
C MET A 1 4.37 -5.96 -18.17
N THR A 2 4.55 -6.92 -19.10
CA THR A 2 5.56 -6.76 -20.16
C THR A 2 5.06 -5.76 -21.21
N ILE A 3 5.98 -5.06 -21.88
CA ILE A 3 5.66 -4.11 -22.97
C ILE A 3 4.79 -4.77 -24.06
N ASN A 4 5.04 -6.05 -24.37
CA ASN A 4 4.27 -6.80 -25.35
C ASN A 4 2.87 -7.15 -24.85
N GLY A 5 2.71 -7.48 -23.56
CA GLY A 5 1.39 -7.74 -22.97
C GLY A 5 0.48 -6.51 -23.05
N LYS A 6 1.00 -5.32 -22.75
CA LYS A 6 0.24 -4.07 -22.84
C LYS A 6 -0.21 -3.76 -24.26
N LYS A 7 0.68 -3.92 -25.25
CA LYS A 7 0.34 -3.72 -26.67
C LYS A 7 -0.77 -4.65 -27.14
N HIS A 8 -0.71 -5.94 -26.76
CA HIS A 8 -1.75 -6.89 -27.11
C HIS A 8 -3.09 -6.55 -26.45
N LEU A 9 -3.09 -6.15 -25.18
CA LEU A 9 -4.32 -5.78 -24.48
C LEU A 9 -4.96 -4.51 -25.08
N ASN A 10 -4.14 -3.52 -25.44
CA ASN A 10 -4.62 -2.31 -26.10
C ASN A 10 -5.21 -2.63 -27.48
N HIS A 11 -4.56 -3.49 -28.27
CA HIS A 11 -5.08 -3.94 -29.55
C HIS A 11 -6.41 -4.71 -29.39
N PHE A 12 -6.49 -5.60 -28.39
CA PHE A 12 -7.72 -6.31 -28.06
C PHE A 12 -8.85 -5.35 -27.67
N SER A 13 -8.59 -4.36 -26.82
CA SER A 13 -9.56 -3.35 -26.41
C SER A 13 -10.17 -2.58 -27.58
N LEU A 14 -9.34 -2.21 -28.57
CA LEU A 14 -9.78 -1.49 -29.77
C LEU A 14 -10.71 -2.35 -30.65
N ASN A 15 -10.47 -3.66 -30.72
CA ASN A 15 -11.28 -4.58 -31.53
C ASN A 15 -12.56 -5.03 -30.82
N TYR A 16 -12.59 -4.98 -29.48
CA TYR A 16 -13.70 -5.49 -28.66
C TYR A 16 -14.14 -4.44 -27.61
N PRO A 17 -14.75 -3.32 -28.03
CA PRO A 17 -15.08 -2.20 -27.13
C PRO A 17 -16.13 -2.55 -26.06
N ASN A 18 -16.90 -3.63 -26.26
CA ASN A 18 -17.90 -4.11 -25.29
C ASN A 18 -17.30 -5.04 -24.22
N VAL A 19 -16.01 -5.39 -24.31
CA VAL A 19 -15.34 -6.22 -23.30
C VAL A 19 -14.71 -5.32 -22.26
N ALA A 20 -15.16 -5.45 -21.02
CA ALA A 20 -14.58 -4.72 -19.90
C ALA A 20 -13.14 -5.19 -19.61
N ILE A 21 -12.23 -4.24 -19.42
CA ILE A 21 -10.85 -4.49 -18.97
C ILE A 21 -10.72 -4.03 -17.52
N ILE A 22 -10.38 -4.97 -16.64
CA ILE A 22 -10.27 -4.73 -15.21
C ILE A 22 -8.90 -5.24 -14.72
N ASP A 23 -8.04 -4.42 -14.14
CA ASP A 23 -8.03 -2.95 -14.17
C ASP A 23 -7.28 -2.42 -15.42
N PRO A 24 -7.43 -1.12 -15.77
CA PRO A 24 -6.70 -0.55 -16.90
C PRO A 24 -5.18 -0.71 -16.76
N PRO A 25 -4.45 -1.13 -17.82
CA PRO A 25 -3.00 -1.37 -17.73
C PRO A 25 -2.19 -0.20 -17.19
N ASP A 26 -2.54 1.03 -17.58
CA ASP A 26 -1.85 2.25 -17.12
C ASP A 26 -2.04 2.50 -15.61
N ALA A 27 -3.16 2.05 -15.03
CA ALA A 27 -3.39 2.10 -13.59
C ALA A 27 -2.55 1.02 -12.88
N VAL A 28 -2.48 -0.18 -13.45
CA VAL A 28 -1.70 -1.30 -12.91
C VAL A 28 -0.20 -1.01 -12.94
N GLU A 29 0.32 -0.34 -13.95
CA GLU A 29 1.76 0.00 -14.02
C GLU A 29 2.19 0.94 -12.89
N ARG A 30 1.33 1.87 -12.48
CA ARG A 30 1.65 2.85 -11.43
C ARG A 30 1.90 2.22 -10.06
N ILE A 31 1.22 1.12 -9.75
CA ILE A 31 1.34 0.46 -8.43
C ILE A 31 2.50 -0.53 -8.34
N HIS A 32 3.03 -0.99 -9.48
CA HIS A 32 4.20 -1.88 -9.49
C HIS A 32 5.50 -1.19 -9.08
N ASN A 33 5.53 0.14 -9.06
CA ASN A 33 6.69 0.89 -8.59
C ASN A 33 6.65 1.01 -7.06
N ARG A 34 7.44 0.18 -6.37
CA ARG A 34 7.58 0.19 -4.90
C ARG A 34 8.00 1.56 -4.34
N VAL A 35 8.70 2.40 -5.12
CA VAL A 35 9.09 3.76 -4.70
C VAL A 35 7.88 4.67 -4.57
N SER A 36 6.96 4.63 -5.54
CA SER A 36 5.82 5.56 -5.60
C SER A 36 4.53 4.99 -5.02
N MET A 37 4.45 3.67 -4.83
CA MET A 37 3.25 2.94 -4.41
C MET A 37 2.58 3.54 -3.18
N LEU A 38 3.35 3.89 -2.13
CA LEU A 38 2.80 4.46 -0.91
C LEU A 38 2.60 5.99 -0.98
N GLN A 39 3.22 6.68 -1.94
CA GLN A 39 3.12 8.13 -2.06
C GLN A 39 1.68 8.59 -2.33
N VAL A 40 0.85 7.74 -2.96
CA VAL A 40 -0.57 8.02 -3.20
C VAL A 40 -1.34 8.28 -1.91
N VAL A 41 -0.93 7.66 -0.79
CA VAL A 41 -1.57 7.80 0.52
C VAL A 41 -1.48 9.23 1.04
N ASN A 42 -0.34 9.90 0.83
CA ASN A 42 -0.12 11.27 1.30
C ASN A 42 -1.02 12.30 0.59
N GLY A 43 -1.50 11.98 -0.61
CA GLY A 43 -2.39 12.85 -1.40
C GLY A 43 -3.88 12.61 -1.15
N LEU A 44 -4.25 11.64 -0.32
CA LEU A 44 -5.65 11.30 -0.09
C LEU A 44 -6.37 12.38 0.72
N LYS A 45 -7.52 12.80 0.21
CA LYS A 45 -8.48 13.63 0.94
C LYS A 45 -9.68 12.77 1.28
N ILE A 46 -9.83 12.47 2.56
CA ILE A 46 -10.97 11.72 3.10
C ILE A 46 -11.70 12.58 4.15
N PRO A 47 -12.96 12.27 4.49
CA PRO A 47 -13.65 12.91 5.59
C PRO A 47 -12.83 12.90 6.88
N SER A 48 -13.06 13.88 7.76
CA SER A 48 -12.37 13.92 9.06
C SER A 48 -12.83 12.78 9.96
N HIS A 49 -11.86 12.10 10.59
CA HIS A 49 -12.06 11.03 11.56
C HIS A 49 -11.30 11.37 12.85
N ASN A 50 -11.56 10.63 13.93
CA ASN A 50 -10.76 10.73 15.16
C ASN A 50 -9.39 10.05 14.99
N GLU A 51 -9.31 9.12 14.03
CA GLU A 51 -8.14 8.39 13.61
C GLU A 51 -7.37 9.18 12.54
N ASN A 52 -6.05 9.07 12.59
CA ASN A 52 -5.15 9.60 11.57
C ASN A 52 -4.55 8.44 10.77
N PHE A 53 -4.31 8.67 9.48
CA PHE A 53 -3.55 7.74 8.65
C PHE A 53 -2.37 8.45 7.99
N SER A 54 -1.29 7.70 7.78
CA SER A 54 -0.10 8.14 7.04
C SER A 54 0.65 6.92 6.52
N ILE A 55 1.87 7.11 6.04
CA ILE A 55 2.82 6.03 5.74
C ILE A 55 4.00 6.14 6.71
N PRO A 56 4.69 5.05 7.05
CA PRO A 56 5.93 5.15 7.79
C PRO A 56 6.96 5.94 6.98
N LYS A 57 7.86 6.65 7.66
CA LYS A 57 8.95 7.33 6.97
C LYS A 57 9.78 6.31 6.22
N GLN A 58 10.14 6.64 4.99
CA GLN A 58 10.95 5.77 4.16
C GLN A 58 11.83 6.57 3.21
N ILE A 59 12.97 6.00 2.87
CA ILE A 59 13.90 6.53 1.87
C ILE A 59 14.22 5.44 0.85
N VAL A 60 14.57 5.86 -0.36
CA VAL A 60 15.02 4.97 -1.43
C VAL A 60 16.52 5.08 -1.55
N ILE A 61 17.19 3.93 -1.53
CA ILE A 61 18.63 3.82 -1.70
C ILE A 61 18.91 3.13 -3.03
N TYR A 62 19.50 3.86 -3.97
CA TYR A 62 19.75 3.36 -5.33
C TYR A 62 21.10 2.65 -5.46
N ASP A 63 22.10 3.08 -4.70
CA ASP A 63 23.48 2.60 -4.78
C ASP A 63 24.07 2.40 -3.37
N CYS A 64 25.21 1.71 -3.31
CA CYS A 64 25.88 1.41 -2.04
C CYS A 64 26.48 2.67 -1.37
N GLU A 65 26.85 3.69 -2.13
CA GLU A 65 27.44 4.93 -1.59
C GLU A 65 26.39 5.69 -0.77
N SER A 66 25.18 5.82 -1.31
CA SER A 66 24.02 6.43 -0.65
C SER A 66 23.60 5.70 0.62
N LEU A 67 23.81 4.38 0.69
CA LEU A 67 23.52 3.56 1.86
C LEU A 67 24.49 3.84 3.01
N SER A 68 25.77 4.00 2.69
CA SER A 68 26.85 4.24 3.65
C SER A 68 26.93 5.70 4.10
N ASP A 69 26.25 6.62 3.42
CA ASP A 69 26.17 8.02 3.80
C ASP A 69 25.24 8.22 5.03
N PRO A 70 25.80 8.59 6.20
CA PRO A 70 25.01 8.81 7.40
C PRO A 70 23.98 9.94 7.24
N SER A 71 24.21 10.91 6.35
CA SER A 71 23.27 12.02 6.16
C SER A 71 21.91 11.54 5.61
N ASN A 72 21.91 10.47 4.82
CA ASN A 72 20.69 9.86 4.30
C ASN A 72 19.98 9.03 5.38
N THR A 73 20.74 8.20 6.11
CA THR A 73 20.20 7.18 7.00
C THR A 73 19.92 7.67 8.41
N ASN A 74 20.63 8.70 8.91
CA ASN A 74 20.37 9.35 10.21
C ASN A 74 19.01 10.06 10.26
N THR A 75 18.32 10.20 9.13
CA THR A 75 16.96 10.72 9.12
C THR A 75 15.94 9.70 9.60
N LEU A 76 16.26 8.41 9.60
CA LEU A 76 15.35 7.33 10.00
C LEU A 76 15.53 6.98 11.48
N GLN A 77 14.43 6.59 12.11
CA GLN A 77 14.43 5.93 13.41
C GLN A 77 14.56 4.42 13.25
N PHE A 78 15.49 3.82 13.99
CA PHE A 78 15.64 2.37 14.03
C PHE A 78 14.63 1.74 15.02
N PRO A 79 14.17 0.51 14.75
CA PRO A 79 14.56 -0.36 13.64
C PRO A 79 13.93 0.05 12.29
N VAL A 80 14.54 -0.36 11.18
CA VAL A 80 14.01 -0.13 9.82
C VAL A 80 13.87 -1.45 9.06
N ILE A 81 12.84 -1.56 8.24
CA ILE A 81 12.64 -2.66 7.30
C ILE A 81 13.33 -2.31 5.98
N ALA A 82 14.27 -3.17 5.57
CA ALA A 82 14.88 -3.14 4.24
C ALA A 82 14.05 -3.98 3.26
N LYS A 83 13.50 -3.30 2.24
CA LYS A 83 12.69 -3.91 1.17
C LYS A 83 13.44 -3.80 -0.17
N PRO A 84 13.93 -4.90 -0.76
CA PRO A 84 14.56 -4.86 -2.08
C PRO A 84 13.61 -4.28 -3.14
N LEU A 85 14.13 -3.44 -4.04
CA LEU A 85 13.37 -2.89 -5.16
C LEU A 85 13.24 -3.89 -6.32
N VAL A 86 14.24 -4.74 -6.52
CA VAL A 86 14.27 -5.74 -7.60
C VAL A 86 13.95 -7.12 -7.03
N ALA A 87 12.75 -7.59 -7.34
CA ALA A 87 12.36 -8.99 -7.23
C ALA A 87 12.86 -9.75 -8.48
N ASN A 88 14.13 -10.17 -8.52
CA ASN A 88 14.67 -10.88 -9.70
C ASN A 88 14.16 -12.33 -9.86
N GLY A 89 13.04 -12.70 -9.23
CA GLY A 89 12.44 -14.04 -9.31
C GLY A 89 13.26 -15.15 -8.66
N SER A 90 14.45 -14.87 -8.11
CA SER A 90 15.20 -15.81 -7.29
C SER A 90 14.69 -15.80 -5.85
N ALA A 91 14.74 -16.96 -5.18
CA ALA A 91 14.29 -17.12 -3.79
C ALA A 91 15.00 -16.20 -2.78
N THR A 92 16.14 -15.60 -3.15
CA THR A 92 16.95 -14.71 -2.27
C THR A 92 16.62 -13.23 -2.43
N SER A 93 15.88 -12.82 -3.46
CA SER A 93 15.67 -11.39 -3.78
C SER A 93 14.35 -10.81 -3.27
N HIS A 94 13.60 -11.60 -2.51
CA HIS A 94 12.37 -11.20 -1.82
C HIS A 94 12.52 -11.12 -0.30
N GLN A 95 13.72 -11.37 0.23
CA GLN A 95 13.93 -11.43 1.66
C GLN A 95 13.85 -10.01 2.24
N LEU A 96 12.83 -9.77 3.05
CA LEU A 96 12.73 -8.58 3.88
C LEU A 96 13.65 -8.77 5.09
N LEU A 97 14.38 -7.71 5.43
CA LEU A 97 15.27 -7.69 6.58
C LEU A 97 14.85 -6.58 7.53
N VAL A 98 14.98 -6.79 8.83
CA VAL A 98 14.88 -5.73 9.84
C VAL A 98 16.29 -5.39 10.28
N VAL A 99 16.60 -4.10 10.21
CA VAL A 99 17.87 -3.51 10.59
C VAL A 99 17.64 -2.79 11.92
N PHE A 100 18.43 -3.12 12.94
CA PHE A 100 18.27 -2.61 14.31
C PHE A 100 19.11 -1.37 14.60
N ASN A 101 20.16 -1.14 13.83
CA ASN A 101 21.08 -0.02 14.00
C ASN A 101 21.85 0.27 12.71
N THR A 102 22.65 1.34 12.73
CA THR A 102 23.48 1.75 11.58
C THR A 102 24.45 0.67 11.12
N ASP A 103 24.99 -0.13 12.04
CA ASP A 103 25.95 -1.20 11.70
C ASP A 103 25.28 -2.30 10.87
N GLY A 104 24.00 -2.57 11.11
CA GLY A 104 23.20 -3.52 10.34
C GLY A 104 22.90 -3.10 8.90
N LEU A 105 23.13 -1.82 8.54
CA LEU A 105 23.05 -1.38 7.15
C LEU A 105 24.21 -1.94 6.31
N ASN A 106 25.33 -2.26 6.97
CA ASN A 106 26.49 -2.83 6.29
C ASN A 106 26.13 -4.21 5.71
N GLY A 107 26.34 -4.37 4.40
CA GLY A 107 26.07 -5.64 3.71
C GLY A 107 24.68 -5.74 3.07
N LEU A 108 23.81 -4.74 3.22
CA LEU A 108 22.59 -4.67 2.40
C LEU A 108 22.94 -4.41 0.93
N LYS A 109 22.17 -5.02 0.04
CA LYS A 109 22.30 -4.84 -1.41
C LYS A 109 21.26 -3.85 -1.92
N SER A 110 21.73 -2.76 -2.53
CA SER A 110 20.92 -1.82 -3.29
C SER A 110 20.57 -2.37 -4.68
N PRO A 111 19.48 -1.90 -5.32
CA PRO A 111 18.55 -0.85 -4.85
C PRO A 111 17.49 -1.38 -3.87
N LEU A 112 17.18 -0.60 -2.83
CA LEU A 112 16.22 -0.97 -1.76
C LEU A 112 15.49 0.24 -1.17
N ILE A 113 14.40 -0.02 -0.44
CA ILE A 113 13.70 0.95 0.40
C ILE A 113 14.03 0.63 1.85
N LEU A 114 14.44 1.64 2.61
CA LEU A 114 14.50 1.59 4.06
C LEU A 114 13.24 2.28 4.60
N GLN A 115 12.40 1.55 5.33
CA GLN A 115 11.15 2.04 5.90
C GLN A 115 11.20 1.86 7.41
N GLU A 116 10.86 2.89 8.19
CA GLU A 116 10.80 2.77 9.66
C GLU A 116 9.85 1.65 10.09
N PHE A 117 10.32 0.84 11.03
CA PHE A 117 9.49 -0.14 11.73
C PHE A 117 8.75 0.57 12.86
N VAL A 118 7.45 0.29 12.97
CA VAL A 118 6.61 0.85 14.03
C VAL A 118 5.97 -0.30 14.78
N ASN A 119 6.14 -0.33 16.11
CA ASN A 119 5.48 -1.31 16.96
C ASN A 119 3.96 -1.21 16.80
N HIS A 120 3.34 -2.35 16.56
CA HIS A 120 1.93 -2.47 16.15
C HIS A 120 1.22 -3.68 16.75
N GLY A 121 1.76 -4.24 17.83
CA GLY A 121 1.16 -5.33 18.60
C GLY A 121 1.09 -6.66 17.85
N GLY A 122 1.94 -6.88 16.84
CA GLY A 122 1.95 -8.13 16.08
C GLY A 122 0.76 -8.32 15.12
N VAL A 123 -0.01 -7.27 14.83
CA VAL A 123 -1.23 -7.39 14.00
C VAL A 123 -1.21 -6.42 12.82
N VAL A 124 -1.38 -6.97 11.62
CA VAL A 124 -1.63 -6.20 10.40
C VAL A 124 -3.09 -6.32 9.99
N PHE A 125 -3.70 -5.19 9.66
CA PHE A 125 -5.04 -5.06 9.11
C PHE A 125 -4.95 -5.10 7.59
N LYS A 126 -5.33 -6.23 7.01
CA LYS A 126 -5.37 -6.43 5.56
C LYS A 126 -6.73 -6.01 5.04
N VAL A 127 -6.76 -4.94 4.25
CA VAL A 127 -7.99 -4.37 3.70
C VAL A 127 -8.09 -4.76 2.23
N TYR A 128 -9.01 -5.66 1.91
CA TYR A 128 -9.33 -6.08 0.56
C TYR A 128 -10.33 -5.11 -0.06
N VAL A 129 -10.09 -4.73 -1.31
CA VAL A 129 -10.95 -3.86 -2.11
C VAL A 129 -11.32 -4.61 -3.39
N VAL A 130 -12.64 -4.74 -3.61
CA VAL A 130 -13.24 -5.35 -4.80
C VAL A 130 -14.34 -4.42 -5.29
N GLY A 131 -13.98 -3.46 -6.15
CA GLY A 131 -14.90 -2.38 -6.52
C GLY A 131 -15.28 -1.54 -5.30
N GLU A 132 -16.57 -1.44 -5.00
CA GLU A 132 -17.08 -0.74 -3.79
C GLU A 132 -17.06 -1.63 -2.54
N PHE A 133 -16.88 -2.95 -2.68
CA PHE A 133 -16.81 -3.86 -1.55
C PHE A 133 -15.45 -3.73 -0.86
N VAL A 134 -15.48 -3.47 0.45
CA VAL A 134 -14.29 -3.32 1.29
C VAL A 134 -14.39 -4.24 2.48
N GLN A 135 -13.38 -5.07 2.69
CA GLN A 135 -13.31 -5.98 3.83
C GLN A 135 -11.95 -5.90 4.50
N CYS A 136 -11.96 -5.53 5.78
CA CYS A 136 -10.79 -5.54 6.64
C CYS A 136 -10.71 -6.86 7.42
N VAL A 137 -9.55 -7.49 7.44
CA VAL A 137 -9.27 -8.69 8.25
C VAL A 137 -7.96 -8.53 9.03
N LYS A 138 -7.89 -9.15 10.20
CA LYS A 138 -6.66 -9.21 10.99
C LYS A 138 -5.77 -10.34 10.50
N ARG A 139 -4.46 -10.10 10.49
CA ARG A 139 -3.44 -11.10 10.17
C ARG A 139 -2.29 -10.99 11.18
N PRO A 140 -1.64 -12.11 11.53
CA PRO A 140 -0.37 -12.05 12.25
C PRO A 140 0.63 -11.21 11.45
N SER A 141 1.43 -10.42 12.17
CA SER A 141 2.51 -9.58 11.66
C SER A 141 3.75 -9.76 12.52
N LEU A 142 4.80 -9.01 12.24
CA LEU A 142 5.99 -8.99 13.08
C LEU A 142 5.64 -8.53 14.51
N PRO A 143 6.20 -9.19 15.54
CA PRO A 143 6.04 -8.78 16.92
C PRO A 143 6.65 -7.39 17.17
N ASP A 144 6.26 -6.79 18.28
CA ASP A 144 6.90 -5.57 18.75
C ASP A 144 8.35 -5.85 19.15
N ILE A 145 9.22 -4.87 18.85
CA ILE A 145 10.65 -4.93 19.16
C ILE A 145 10.89 -3.98 20.34
N SER A 146 11.48 -4.51 21.40
CA SER A 146 11.87 -3.79 22.60
C SER A 146 13.24 -3.09 22.45
N GLU A 147 13.50 -2.10 23.30
CA GLU A 147 14.83 -1.44 23.34
C GLU A 147 15.96 -2.41 23.72
N GLU A 148 15.67 -3.43 24.55
CA GLU A 148 16.65 -4.45 24.95
C GLU A 148 17.08 -5.33 23.76
N GLU A 149 16.14 -5.68 22.89
CA GLU A 149 16.39 -6.42 21.65
C GLU A 149 17.20 -5.58 20.64
N LEU A 150 17.00 -4.26 20.63
CA LEU A 150 17.76 -3.33 19.79
C LEU A 150 19.27 -3.34 20.12
N GLY A 151 19.62 -3.58 21.39
CA GLY A 151 21.02 -3.61 21.86
C GLY A 151 21.70 -4.97 21.81
N THR A 152 20.95 -6.06 21.66
CA THR A 152 21.46 -7.45 21.75
C THR A 152 21.48 -8.20 20.42
N LEU A 153 20.61 -7.84 19.48
CA LEU A 153 20.56 -8.46 18.16
C LEU A 153 21.66 -7.89 17.25
N GLY A 154 22.30 -8.76 16.46
CA GLY A 154 23.51 -8.48 15.65
C GLY A 154 23.33 -7.52 14.47
N GLY A 155 22.62 -6.41 14.67
CA GLY A 155 22.39 -5.32 13.72
C GLY A 155 21.33 -5.61 12.66
N LEU A 156 21.15 -6.87 12.25
CA LEU A 156 20.26 -7.25 11.14
C LEU A 156 19.65 -8.64 11.35
N LEU A 157 18.36 -8.82 11.02
CA LEU A 157 17.72 -10.13 10.96
C LEU A 157 16.76 -10.27 9.76
N PRO A 158 16.66 -11.47 9.16
CA PRO A 158 15.55 -11.84 8.29
C PRO A 158 14.19 -11.77 8.97
N PHE A 159 13.18 -11.30 8.23
CA PHE A 159 11.77 -11.34 8.66
C PHE A 159 11.34 -12.71 9.19
N SER A 160 11.78 -13.79 8.53
CA SER A 160 11.42 -15.16 8.94
C SER A 160 11.96 -15.54 10.32
N GLN A 161 13.12 -15.01 10.71
CA GLN A 161 13.75 -15.33 12.00
C GLN A 161 13.14 -14.51 13.13
N ILE A 162 12.62 -13.32 12.83
CA ILE A 162 11.96 -12.46 13.84
C ILE A 162 10.64 -13.07 14.28
N SER A 163 9.89 -13.65 13.34
CA SER A 163 8.67 -14.40 13.68
C SER A 163 8.93 -15.56 14.63
N ASP A 164 10.13 -16.18 14.57
CA ASP A 164 10.49 -17.30 15.43
C ASP A 164 10.98 -16.85 16.83
N LEU A 165 11.52 -15.64 16.96
CA LEU A 165 12.05 -15.13 18.26
C LEU A 165 10.95 -14.95 19.31
N THR A 166 9.72 -14.66 18.88
CA THR A 166 8.58 -14.42 19.78
C THR A 166 7.60 -15.59 19.86
N SER A 167 7.93 -16.75 19.27
CA SER A 167 7.04 -17.91 19.14
C SER A 167 6.81 -18.70 20.45
N GLN A 168 6.88 -18.04 21.62
CA GLN A 168 6.42 -18.61 22.88
C GLN A 168 4.90 -18.41 23.00
N GLY A 169 4.11 -19.21 22.27
CA GLY A 169 2.71 -19.53 22.59
C GLY A 169 1.65 -18.40 22.59
N HIS A 170 1.95 -17.19 22.11
CA HIS A 170 1.11 -16.00 22.32
C HIS A 170 0.34 -15.47 21.08
N ASP A 171 0.59 -15.98 19.86
CA ASP A 171 0.19 -15.31 18.62
C ASP A 171 -1.32 -15.22 18.35
N THR A 172 -2.11 -16.26 18.61
CA THR A 172 -3.54 -16.24 18.24
C THR A 172 -4.38 -15.38 19.20
N MET A 173 -4.06 -15.40 20.49
CA MET A 173 -4.80 -14.63 21.50
C MET A 173 -4.63 -13.11 21.35
N HIS A 174 -3.45 -12.64 20.92
CA HIS A 174 -3.21 -11.21 20.72
C HIS A 174 -3.93 -10.67 19.48
N ILE A 175 -4.02 -11.47 18.41
CA ILE A 175 -4.77 -11.10 17.20
C ILE A 175 -6.25 -10.89 17.52
N GLU A 176 -6.87 -11.78 18.31
CA GLU A 176 -8.28 -11.64 18.67
C GLU A 176 -8.55 -10.38 19.49
N LYS A 177 -7.65 -10.05 20.42
CA LYS A 177 -7.75 -8.85 21.28
C LYS A 177 -7.50 -7.54 20.56
N ALA A 178 -6.77 -7.55 19.44
CA ALA A 178 -6.53 -6.32 18.67
C ALA A 178 -7.86 -5.74 18.16
N GLU A 179 -8.11 -4.49 18.53
CA GLU A 179 -9.28 -3.72 18.12
C GLU A 179 -9.21 -3.41 16.63
N MET A 180 -10.33 -3.65 15.92
CA MET A 180 -10.46 -3.32 14.51
C MET A 180 -10.51 -1.81 14.30
N PRO A 181 -9.88 -1.27 13.24
CA PRO A 181 -10.12 0.11 12.84
C PRO A 181 -11.62 0.34 12.54
N PRO A 182 -12.16 1.55 12.79
CA PRO A 182 -13.54 1.86 12.46
C PRO A 182 -13.83 1.60 10.99
N SER A 183 -14.98 0.98 10.70
CA SER A 183 -15.33 0.57 9.34
C SER A 183 -15.43 1.76 8.39
N SER A 184 -16.01 2.88 8.82
CA SER A 184 -16.12 4.12 8.03
C SER A 184 -14.74 4.66 7.62
N PHE A 185 -13.81 4.72 8.57
CA PHE A 185 -12.43 5.14 8.35
C PHE A 185 -11.73 4.28 7.30
N VAL A 186 -11.84 2.95 7.42
CA VAL A 186 -11.27 2.01 6.44
C VAL A 186 -11.91 2.17 5.06
N HIS A 187 -13.24 2.31 5.00
CA HIS A 187 -13.95 2.49 3.73
C HIS A 187 -13.54 3.79 3.03
N ASP A 188 -13.36 4.87 3.78
CA ASP A 188 -12.95 6.15 3.21
C ASP A 188 -11.52 6.11 2.66
N ILE A 189 -10.58 5.46 3.35
CA ILE A 189 -9.21 5.22 2.84
C ILE A 189 -9.28 4.36 1.57
N ALA A 190 -9.99 3.23 1.63
CA ALA A 190 -10.13 2.31 0.50
C ALA A 190 -10.71 3.01 -0.74
N ASN A 191 -11.77 3.80 -0.56
CA ASN A 191 -12.38 4.57 -1.63
C ASN A 191 -11.48 5.70 -2.14
N GLY A 192 -10.74 6.36 -1.25
CA GLY A 192 -9.71 7.33 -1.62
C GLY A 192 -8.64 6.73 -2.53
N LEU A 193 -8.08 5.59 -2.11
CA LEU A 193 -7.07 4.84 -2.87
C LEU A 193 -7.63 4.37 -4.22
N ARG A 194 -8.82 3.79 -4.24
CA ARG A 194 -9.52 3.32 -5.44
C ARG A 194 -9.62 4.43 -6.49
N ARG A 195 -10.07 5.62 -6.10
CA ARG A 195 -10.18 6.79 -6.99
C ARG A 195 -8.81 7.30 -7.45
N ALA A 196 -7.86 7.47 -6.52
CA ALA A 196 -6.55 8.02 -6.84
C ALA A 196 -5.73 7.10 -7.77
N MET A 197 -5.81 5.79 -7.53
CA MET A 197 -5.09 4.78 -8.29
C MET A 197 -5.83 4.36 -9.56
N LYS A 198 -7.16 4.54 -9.61
CA LYS A 198 -8.04 4.02 -10.67
C LYS A 198 -7.97 2.49 -10.78
N LEU A 199 -7.87 1.81 -9.65
CA LEU A 199 -7.88 0.35 -9.52
C LEU A 199 -9.12 -0.07 -8.75
N ASN A 200 -9.72 -1.20 -9.13
CA ASN A 200 -10.84 -1.81 -8.43
C ASN A 200 -10.41 -3.03 -7.59
N LEU A 201 -9.34 -3.70 -7.98
CA LEU A 201 -8.92 -4.98 -7.40
C LEU A 201 -7.54 -4.85 -6.77
N PHE A 202 -7.52 -4.57 -5.48
CA PHE A 202 -6.28 -4.45 -4.72
C PHE A 202 -6.54 -4.77 -3.25
N ASN A 203 -5.48 -4.96 -2.49
CA ASN A 203 -5.54 -4.79 -1.05
C ASN A 203 -4.46 -3.82 -0.60
N PHE A 204 -4.63 -3.28 0.59
CA PHE A 204 -3.55 -2.60 1.30
C PHE A 204 -3.42 -3.16 2.71
N ASP A 205 -2.20 -3.10 3.21
CA ASP A 205 -1.84 -3.57 4.54
C ASP A 205 -1.65 -2.34 5.42
N MET A 206 -2.34 -2.32 6.55
CA MET A 206 -2.36 -1.20 7.49
C MET A 206 -2.01 -1.69 8.90
N ILE A 207 -1.21 -0.94 9.64
CA ILE A 207 -0.86 -1.24 11.03
C ILE A 207 -1.35 -0.10 11.94
N ARG A 208 -1.55 -0.40 13.23
CA ARG A 208 -1.91 0.60 14.24
C ARG A 208 -0.69 0.86 15.12
N ASP A 209 -0.25 2.10 15.19
CA ASP A 209 0.86 2.51 16.04
C ASP A 209 0.45 2.39 17.52
N THR A 210 1.09 1.46 18.25
CA THR A 210 0.75 1.19 19.66
C THR A 210 1.16 2.32 20.60
N SER A 211 2.08 3.21 20.18
CA SER A 211 2.51 4.35 20.99
C SER A 211 1.51 5.51 20.97
N ALA A 212 0.81 5.71 19.86
CA ALA A 212 -0.14 6.83 19.66
C ALA A 212 -1.61 6.41 19.77
N GLY A 213 -1.93 5.12 19.58
CA GLY A 213 -3.25 4.54 19.79
C GLY A 213 -4.32 4.90 18.74
N ASN A 214 -4.32 6.10 18.14
CA ASN A 214 -5.27 6.50 17.09
C ASN A 214 -4.61 6.75 15.72
N ARG A 215 -3.35 6.33 15.56
CA ARG A 215 -2.58 6.51 14.34
C ARG A 215 -2.45 5.18 13.60
N TYR A 216 -2.85 5.18 12.33
CA TYR A 216 -2.72 4.05 11.42
C TYR A 216 -1.70 4.35 10.32
N LEU A 217 -1.00 3.32 9.86
CA LEU A 217 0.04 3.44 8.85
C LEU A 217 -0.22 2.45 7.73
N VAL A 218 -0.32 2.93 6.49
CA VAL A 218 -0.37 2.06 5.30
C VAL A 218 1.06 1.67 4.95
N ILE A 219 1.35 0.37 4.96
CA ILE A 219 2.71 -0.16 4.83
C ILE A 219 2.98 -0.87 3.49
N ASP A 220 1.92 -1.30 2.81
CA ASP A 220 2.00 -1.99 1.52
C ASP A 220 0.67 -1.90 0.74
N ILE A 221 0.73 -1.93 -0.59
CA ILE A 221 -0.45 -1.98 -1.46
C ILE A 221 -0.19 -2.99 -2.57
N ASN A 222 -1.03 -4.02 -2.71
CA ASN A 222 -0.85 -5.05 -3.73
C ASN A 222 -1.99 -5.04 -4.73
N TYR A 223 -1.64 -5.03 -6.02
CA TYR A 223 -2.60 -5.22 -7.09
C TYR A 223 -3.01 -6.68 -7.20
N PHE A 224 -4.31 -6.92 -7.35
CA PHE A 224 -4.93 -8.22 -7.57
C PHE A 224 -4.31 -9.34 -6.70
N PRO A 225 -4.43 -9.22 -5.35
CA PRO A 225 -3.80 -10.13 -4.41
C PRO A 225 -4.46 -11.51 -4.41
N GLY A 226 -3.89 -12.44 -3.64
CA GLY A 226 -4.58 -13.67 -3.30
C GLY A 226 -5.81 -13.41 -2.42
N TYR A 227 -6.99 -13.81 -2.89
CA TYR A 227 -8.28 -13.66 -2.20
C TYR A 227 -8.67 -14.86 -1.32
N ALA A 228 -7.83 -15.90 -1.21
CA ALA A 228 -8.12 -17.11 -0.43
C ALA A 228 -8.37 -16.86 1.07
N LYS A 229 -8.03 -15.68 1.58
CA LYS A 229 -8.26 -15.25 2.97
C LYS A 229 -9.32 -14.16 3.09
N LEU A 230 -9.93 -13.74 1.98
CA LEU A 230 -11.08 -12.85 1.99
C LEU A 230 -12.36 -13.67 2.26
N PRO A 231 -13.12 -13.38 3.31
CA PRO A 231 -14.43 -14.00 3.54
C PRO A 231 -15.36 -13.73 2.35
N SER A 232 -16.07 -14.76 1.89
CA SER A 232 -17.04 -14.67 0.80
C SER A 232 -16.47 -14.07 -0.49
N TYR A 233 -15.20 -14.36 -0.81
CA TYR A 233 -14.54 -13.79 -1.99
C TYR A 233 -15.26 -14.14 -3.30
N GLU A 234 -15.91 -15.31 -3.38
CA GLU A 234 -16.69 -15.72 -4.54
C GLU A 234 -17.85 -14.75 -4.79
N THR A 235 -18.62 -14.45 -3.75
CA THR A 235 -19.74 -13.50 -3.83
C THR A 235 -19.23 -12.09 -4.14
N ALA A 236 -18.19 -11.63 -3.44
CA ALA A 236 -17.62 -10.30 -3.67
C ALA A 236 -17.17 -10.10 -5.13
N LEU A 237 -16.48 -11.09 -5.71
CA LEU A 237 -16.02 -11.02 -7.11
C LEU A 237 -17.17 -11.17 -8.10
N THR A 238 -18.11 -12.09 -7.87
CA THR A 238 -19.24 -12.31 -8.79
C THR A 238 -20.18 -11.11 -8.84
N ASP A 239 -20.50 -10.51 -7.69
CA ASP A 239 -21.30 -9.28 -7.61
C ASP A 239 -20.57 -8.12 -8.31
N PHE A 240 -19.26 -7.97 -8.08
CA PHE A 240 -18.45 -6.97 -8.75
C PHE A 240 -18.42 -7.12 -10.28
N PHE A 241 -18.19 -8.33 -10.79
CA PHE A 241 -18.22 -8.58 -12.23
C PHE A 241 -19.61 -8.37 -12.81
N TRP A 242 -20.66 -8.79 -12.08
CA TRP A 242 -22.05 -8.56 -12.47
C TRP A 242 -22.34 -7.07 -12.60
N GLU A 243 -21.93 -6.27 -11.60
CA GLU A 243 -22.05 -4.81 -11.64
C GLU A 243 -21.31 -4.20 -12.83
N ILE A 244 -20.08 -4.63 -13.13
CA ILE A 244 -19.32 -4.07 -14.25
C ILE A 244 -20.00 -4.34 -15.59
N VAL A 245 -20.54 -5.55 -15.78
CA VAL A 245 -21.20 -5.92 -17.04
C VAL A 245 -22.56 -5.21 -17.18
N HIS A 246 -23.25 -4.90 -16.08
CA HIS A 246 -24.60 -4.34 -16.10
C HIS A 246 -24.68 -2.84 -15.79
N LYS A 247 -23.59 -2.21 -15.35
CA LYS A 247 -23.51 -0.74 -15.25
C LYS A 247 -23.61 -0.16 -16.66
N LYS A 248 -24.75 0.49 -16.95
CA LYS A 248 -24.89 1.29 -18.17
C LYS A 248 -23.79 2.36 -18.18
N PRO A 249 -23.21 2.70 -19.34
CA PRO A 249 -22.26 3.80 -19.45
C PRO A 249 -23.00 5.13 -19.27
N SER A 250 -23.31 5.51 -18.04
CA SER A 250 -23.84 6.83 -17.70
C SER A 250 -23.49 7.18 -16.26
N GLU A 251 -22.41 7.96 -16.10
CA GLU A 251 -22.25 9.05 -15.09
C GLU A 251 -20.79 9.52 -14.99
N ALA A 252 -19.80 8.75 -15.47
CA ALA A 252 -18.41 9.21 -15.50
C ALA A 252 -18.14 10.34 -16.51
N ALA A 253 -18.85 10.36 -17.64
CA ALA A 253 -18.70 11.41 -18.66
C ALA A 253 -19.43 12.73 -18.32
N SER A 254 -20.37 12.71 -17.37
CA SER A 254 -21.19 13.89 -17.04
C SER A 254 -20.54 14.81 -16.00
N LEU A 255 -19.54 14.30 -15.27
CA LEU A 255 -18.76 15.07 -14.28
C LEU A 255 -17.60 15.83 -14.94
N GLU A 256 -16.94 15.25 -15.94
CA GLU A 256 -15.84 15.93 -16.67
C GLU A 256 -16.34 17.10 -17.54
N ILE A 257 -17.59 17.07 -18.01
CA ILE A 257 -18.17 18.17 -18.82
C ILE A 257 -18.59 19.35 -17.95
N LYS A 258 -18.97 19.15 -16.68
CA LYS A 258 -19.39 20.24 -15.78
C LYS A 258 -18.21 21.09 -15.31
N GLU A 259 -17.04 20.50 -15.02
CA GLU A 259 -15.85 21.26 -14.59
C GLU A 259 -15.26 22.14 -15.71
N CYS A 260 -15.45 21.78 -16.99
CA CYS A 260 -15.02 22.61 -18.13
C CYS A 260 -15.97 23.80 -18.42
N GLN A 261 -17.24 23.73 -18.00
CA GLN A 261 -18.21 24.82 -18.25
C GLN A 261 -18.19 25.88 -17.15
N ASP A 262 -17.88 25.52 -15.90
CA ASP A 262 -17.81 26.49 -14.79
C ASP A 262 -16.50 27.31 -14.77
N SER A 263 -15.46 26.87 -15.48
CA SER A 263 -14.16 27.57 -15.57
C SER A 263 -14.06 28.61 -16.71
N SER A 264 -15.12 28.79 -17.52
CA SER A 264 -15.09 29.65 -18.72
C SER A 264 -16.00 30.88 -18.67
N SER A 265 -16.53 31.27 -17.50
CA SER A 265 -17.47 32.40 -17.39
C SER A 265 -17.05 33.56 -16.47
N ASP A 266 -15.75 33.83 -16.31
CA ASP A 266 -15.33 35.10 -15.70
C ASP A 266 -14.16 35.75 -16.46
N GLY A 267 -14.52 36.62 -17.40
CA GLY A 267 -13.59 37.36 -18.25
C GLY A 267 -14.20 38.68 -18.68
N ARG A 268 -14.33 39.63 -17.75
CA ARG A 268 -14.55 41.05 -18.09
C ARG A 268 -13.31 41.54 -18.84
N GLY A 269 -13.45 41.72 -20.15
CA GLY A 269 -12.44 42.36 -20.99
C GLY A 269 -12.28 43.84 -20.65
N PRO A 270 -11.07 44.40 -20.72
CA PRO A 270 -10.84 45.82 -20.50
C PRO A 270 -11.31 46.61 -21.73
N GLN A 271 -12.08 47.68 -21.51
CA GLN A 271 -12.33 48.71 -22.51
C GLN A 271 -11.26 49.80 -22.42
N LEU A 272 -10.63 50.06 -23.55
CA LEU A 272 -9.85 51.25 -23.92
C LEU A 272 -10.28 51.62 -25.35
N PRO A 273 -10.15 52.88 -25.80
CA PRO A 273 -9.34 53.98 -25.25
C PRO A 273 -10.13 55.05 -24.50
#